data_AF-A0A7Y3KXP4-F1
#
_entry.id   AF-A0A7Y3KXP4-F1
#
_cell.length_a   1.000
_cell.length_b   1.000
_cell.length_c   1.000
_cell.angle_alpha   90.00
_cell.angle_beta   90.00
_cell.angle_gamma   90.00
#
_symmetry.space_group_name_H-M   'P 1'
#
loop_
_entity.id
_entity.type
_entity.pdbx_description
1 polymer ?
#
loop_
_entity_poly.entity_id
_entity_poly.type
_entity_poly.pdbx_seq_one_letter_code
_entity_poly.pdbx_strand_id
1 'polypeptide(L)'
;MMKRSAFWPRGLARHLLTHPGDLLILGRAGWRFRRVGWWRRAHFLPLPDEAYWEFRRVTAVGTEGELDVASTLAAAKWSLLQPRAR
;
A
#
# COMPACT_ATOMS: atom_id res chain seq x y z
N MET A 1 13.31 19.12 -11.95
CA MET A 1 13.34 18.89 -10.49
C MET A 1 12.35 17.77 -10.18
N MET A 2 12.81 16.50 -10.20
CA MET A 2 11.94 15.34 -9.93
C MET A 2 11.54 15.38 -8.46
N LYS A 3 10.24 15.43 -8.18
CA LYS A 3 9.71 15.32 -6.82
C LYS A 3 9.95 13.88 -6.35
N ARG A 4 10.64 13.69 -5.22
CA ARG A 4 10.84 12.36 -4.63
C ARG A 4 9.49 11.81 -4.19
N SER A 5 9.02 10.81 -4.90
CA SER A 5 7.71 10.23 -4.65
C SER A 5 7.86 9.13 -3.61
N ALA A 6 7.36 9.39 -2.40
CA ALA A 6 7.40 8.39 -1.36
C ALA A 6 6.54 7.17 -1.75
N PHE A 7 7.10 5.97 -1.60
CA PHE A 7 6.34 4.72 -1.70
C PHE A 7 5.24 4.61 -0.64
N TRP A 8 5.43 5.29 0.48
CA TRP A 8 4.57 5.21 1.65
C TRP A 8 3.78 6.52 1.83
N PRO A 9 2.51 6.44 2.27
CA PRO A 9 1.76 7.61 2.69
C PRO A 9 2.55 8.41 3.73
N ARG A 10 2.67 9.71 3.51
CA ARG A 10 3.33 10.59 4.49
C ARG A 10 2.60 10.49 5.82
N GLY A 11 3.36 10.34 6.91
CA GLY A 11 2.80 10.23 8.26
C GLY A 11 2.24 8.87 8.65
N LEU A 12 2.26 7.86 7.76
CA LEU A 12 1.77 6.50 8.08
C LEU A 12 2.47 5.91 9.30
N ALA A 13 3.80 6.01 9.36
CA ALA A 13 4.58 5.47 10.48
C ALA A 13 4.13 6.07 11.82
N ARG A 14 3.94 7.40 11.87
CA ARG A 14 3.45 8.09 13.06
C ARG A 14 2.04 7.65 13.43
N HIS A 15 1.14 7.53 12.44
CA HIS A 15 -0.23 7.07 12.66
C HIS A 15 -0.28 5.67 13.26
N LEU A 16 0.54 4.75 12.75
CA LEU A 16 0.58 3.37 13.25
C LEU A 16 1.15 3.25 14.66
N LEU A 17 2.04 4.15 15.05
CA LEU A 17 2.53 4.23 16.43
C LEU A 17 1.45 4.74 17.40
N THR A 18 0.58 5.65 16.96
CA THR A 18 -0.51 6.18 17.79
C THR A 18 -1.77 5.30 17.77
N HIS A 19 -1.98 4.50 16.72
CA HIS A 19 -3.15 3.64 16.52
C HIS A 19 -2.73 2.19 16.24
N PRO A 20 -2.37 1.41 17.27
CA PRO A 20 -1.88 0.04 17.09
C PRO A 20 -2.91 -0.92 16.49
N GLY A 21 -4.21 -0.63 16.64
CA GLY A 21 -5.29 -1.41 16.00
C GLY A 21 -5.24 -1.35 14.47
N ASP A 22 -4.87 -0.21 13.89
CA ASP A 22 -4.77 -0.04 12.44
C ASP A 22 -3.60 -0.81 11.85
N LEU A 23 -2.53 -1.00 12.62
CA LEU A 23 -1.42 -1.88 12.25
C LEU A 23 -1.91 -3.33 12.04
N LEU A 24 -2.80 -3.82 12.90
CA LEU A 24 -3.39 -5.15 12.74
C LEU A 24 -4.26 -5.25 11.48
N ILE A 25 -5.01 -4.19 11.14
CA ILE A 25 -5.83 -4.15 9.92
C ILE A 25 -4.94 -4.25 8.68
N LEU A 26 -3.91 -3.40 8.59
CA LEU A 26 -2.95 -3.43 7.49
C LEU A 26 -2.22 -4.77 7.39
N GLY A 27 -1.76 -5.29 8.54
CA GLY A 27 -1.10 -6.59 8.61
C GLY A 27 -2.00 -7.74 8.14
N ARG A 28 -3.28 -7.76 8.55
CA ARG A 28 -4.25 -8.78 8.11
C ARG A 28 -4.56 -8.66 6.62
N ALA A 29 -4.70 -7.44 6.10
CA ALA A 29 -4.91 -7.21 4.67
C ALA A 29 -3.71 -7.72 3.86
N GLY A 30 -2.50 -7.37 4.27
CA GLY A 30 -1.25 -7.88 3.66
C GLY A 30 -1.13 -9.41 3.74
N TRP A 31 -1.49 -10.00 4.88
CA TRP A 31 -1.41 -11.45 5.09
C TRP A 31 -2.33 -12.25 4.17
N ARG A 32 -3.46 -11.68 3.71
CA ARG A 32 -4.33 -12.34 2.72
C ARG A 32 -3.59 -12.63 1.43
N PHE A 33 -2.69 -11.74 1.00
CA PHE A 33 -1.88 -11.96 -0.19
C PHE A 33 -0.92 -13.14 0.00
N ARG A 34 -0.49 -13.51 1.22
CA ARG A 34 0.49 -14.60 1.45
C ARG A 34 0.18 -15.90 0.70
N ARG A 35 -1.10 -16.24 0.50
CA ARG A 35 -1.55 -17.45 -0.22
C ARG A 35 -1.22 -17.46 -1.71
N VAL A 36 -1.18 -16.30 -2.36
CA VAL A 36 -0.76 -16.19 -3.77
C VAL A 36 0.76 -16.32 -3.93
N GLY A 37 1.50 -16.55 -2.83
CA GLY A 37 2.95 -16.77 -2.89
C GLY A 37 3.72 -15.56 -3.40
N TRP A 38 3.11 -14.37 -3.43
CA TRP A 38 3.74 -13.13 -3.92
C TRP A 38 5.07 -12.84 -3.22
N TRP A 39 5.16 -13.14 -1.92
CA TRP A 39 6.37 -13.02 -1.12
C TRP A 39 7.42 -14.12 -1.38
N ARG A 40 7.02 -15.26 -1.95
CA ARG A 40 7.94 -16.36 -2.32
C ARG A 40 8.62 -16.13 -3.66
N ARG A 41 8.03 -15.30 -4.53
CA ARG A 41 8.65 -14.89 -5.77
C ARG A 41 8.96 -13.40 -5.71
N ALA A 42 10.24 -13.07 -5.59
CA ALA A 42 10.73 -11.70 -5.52
C ALA A 42 10.61 -10.95 -6.87
N HIS A 43 9.48 -11.04 -7.57
CA HIS A 43 9.24 -10.31 -8.83
C HIS A 43 9.18 -8.78 -8.64
N PHE A 44 9.18 -8.31 -7.39
CA PHE A 44 9.06 -6.90 -7.01
C PHE A 44 10.34 -6.38 -6.32
N LEU A 45 11.43 -7.14 -6.38
CA LEU A 45 12.75 -6.71 -5.93
C LEU A 45 13.73 -6.76 -7.13
N PRO A 46 14.32 -5.63 -7.53
CA PRO A 46 14.35 -4.35 -6.83
C PRO A 46 12.98 -3.63 -6.86
N LEU A 47 12.70 -2.87 -5.80
CA LEU A 47 11.56 -1.95 -5.77
C LEU A 47 11.55 -1.15 -7.09
N PRO A 48 10.39 -0.97 -7.73
CA PRO A 48 10.33 -0.28 -9.00
C PRO A 48 11.02 1.08 -8.89
N ASP A 49 11.69 1.50 -9.96
CA ASP A 49 12.26 2.85 -10.02
C ASP A 49 11.20 3.91 -9.68
N GLU A 50 11.63 5.02 -9.08
CA GLU A 50 10.73 6.10 -8.62
C GLU A 50 9.85 6.63 -9.77
N ALA A 51 10.35 6.69 -11.01
CA ALA A 51 9.59 7.13 -12.16
C ALA A 51 8.50 6.13 -12.55
N TYR A 52 8.78 4.83 -12.47
CA TYR A 52 7.76 3.81 -12.71
C TYR A 52 6.71 3.82 -11.59
N TRP A 53 7.11 4.03 -10.34
CA TRP A 53 6.18 4.18 -9.23
C TRP A 53 5.29 5.41 -9.39
N GLU A 54 5.85 6.54 -9.80
CA GLU A 54 5.10 7.75 -10.15
C GLU A 54 4.06 7.48 -11.22
N PHE A 55 4.49 6.90 -12.34
CA PHE A 55 3.60 6.52 -13.42
C PHE A 55 2.46 5.63 -12.92
N ARG A 56 2.78 4.55 -12.20
CA ARG A 56 1.77 3.60 -11.67
C ARG A 56 0.79 4.27 -10.71
N ARG A 57 1.25 5.17 -9.86
CA ARG A 57 0.39 5.89 -8.91
C ARG A 57 -0.53 6.86 -9.64
N VAL A 58 0.00 7.68 -10.55
CA VAL A 58 -0.80 8.62 -11.34
C VAL A 58 -1.84 7.88 -12.17
N THR A 59 -1.50 6.73 -12.77
CA THR A 59 -2.48 5.91 -13.50
C THR A 59 -3.54 5.31 -12.58
N ALA A 60 -3.18 4.91 -11.35
CA ALA A 60 -4.11 4.23 -10.44
C ALA A 60 -5.00 5.19 -9.63
N VAL A 61 -4.50 6.36 -9.27
CA VAL A 61 -5.13 7.30 -8.31
C VAL A 61 -5.38 8.68 -8.94
N GLY A 62 -4.82 8.97 -10.11
CA GLY A 62 -4.90 10.28 -10.77
C GLY A 62 -3.74 11.22 -10.44
N THR A 63 -3.67 12.36 -11.12
CA THR A 63 -2.59 13.37 -11.05
C THR A 63 -2.49 14.09 -9.69
N GLU A 64 -3.54 14.03 -8.88
CA GLU A 64 -3.61 14.60 -7.51
C GLU A 64 -3.49 13.51 -6.42
N GLY A 65 -3.33 12.25 -6.82
CA GLY A 65 -3.38 11.09 -5.95
C GLY A 65 -2.15 10.90 -5.08
N GLU A 66 -1.90 11.81 -4.12
CA GLU A 66 -1.09 11.44 -2.97
C GLU A 66 -1.84 10.35 -2.18
N LEU A 67 -1.16 9.23 -1.91
CA LEU A 67 -1.69 8.23 -1.01
C LEU A 67 -1.66 8.82 0.39
N ASP A 68 -2.83 9.10 0.97
CA ASP A 68 -2.97 9.51 2.36
C ASP A 68 -3.21 8.30 3.27
N VAL A 69 -3.07 8.51 4.58
CA VAL A 69 -3.24 7.44 5.57
C VAL A 69 -4.69 6.96 5.61
N ALA A 70 -5.66 7.87 5.48
CA ALA A 70 -7.08 7.56 5.57
C ALA A 70 -7.55 6.64 4.43
N SER A 71 -7.21 6.97 3.19
CA SER A 71 -7.55 6.16 2.01
C SER A 71 -6.83 4.81 2.03
N THR A 72 -5.59 4.78 2.53
CA THR A 72 -4.84 3.52 2.72
C THR A 72 -5.57 2.58 3.69
N LEU A 73 -6.04 3.11 4.83
CA LEU A 73 -6.80 2.32 5.80
C LEU A 73 -8.18 1.93 5.27
N ALA A 74 -8.87 2.82 4.56
CA ALA A 74 -10.14 2.53 3.92
C ALA A 74 -10.00 1.37 2.91
N ALA A 75 -8.96 1.41 2.07
CA ALA A 75 -8.65 0.34 1.13
C ALA A 75 -8.33 -0.99 1.84
N ALA A 76 -7.57 -0.95 2.94
CA ALA A 76 -7.27 -2.14 3.73
C ALA A 76 -8.53 -2.75 4.36
N LYS A 77 -9.39 -1.92 4.96
CA LYS A 77 -10.69 -2.35 5.52
C LYS A 77 -11.58 -2.96 4.42
N TRP A 78 -11.69 -2.29 3.28
CA TRP A 78 -12.41 -2.79 2.11
C TRP A 78 -11.88 -4.16 1.64
N SER A 79 -10.55 -4.33 1.55
CA SER A 79 -9.91 -5.59 1.17
C SER A 79 -10.26 -6.75 2.11
N LEU A 80 -10.39 -6.47 3.41
CA LEU A 80 -10.79 -7.48 4.40
C LEU A 80 -12.24 -7.94 4.22
N LEU A 81 -13.13 -7.06 3.75
CA LEU A 81 -14.53 -7.36 3.45
C LEU A 81 -14.71 -8.18 2.17
N GLN A 82 -13.76 -8.11 1.24
CA GLN A 82 -13.87 -8.85 -0.01
C GLN A 82 -13.85 -10.38 0.24
N PRO A 83 -14.63 -11.16 -0.53
CA PRO A 83 -14.52 -12.60 -0.54
C PRO A 83 -13.06 -13.01 -0.78
N ARG A 84 -12.61 -14.06 -0.09
CA ARG A 84 -11.28 -14.61 -0.38
C ARG A 84 -11.37 -15.30 -1.74
N ALA A 85 -10.55 -14.88 -2.70
CA ALA A 85 -10.37 -15.64 -3.93
C ALA A 85 -10.01 -17.09 -3.56
N ARG A 86 -10.75 -18.05 -4.12
CA ARG A 86 -10.61 -19.48 -3.83
C ARG A 86 -9.29 -20.01 -4.36
#